data_AF-A0A498S834-F1
#
_entry.id   AF-A0A498S834-F1
#
_cell.length_a   1.000
_cell.length_b   1.000
_cell.length_c   1.000
_cell.angle_alpha   90.00
_cell.angle_beta   90.00
_cell.angle_gamma   90.00
#
_symmetry.space_group_name_H-M   'P 1'
#
loop_
_entity.id
_entity.type
_entity.pdbx_description
1 polymer ?
#
loop_
_entity_poly.entity_id
_entity_poly.type
_entity_poly.pdbx_seq_one_letter_code
_entity_poly.pdbx_strand_id
1 'polypeptide(L)'
;MNEADVDQFDDDFEDDEKLMQADRPSVIHRTRHFRQRKRRKELTLPVALVIISPLPELPVLQHIYGCGASRHGYQQMLCPTRSSHHYDVCITSEQLCDDTPDCPGGEDENPSNCLFYKSIKEQLKHIYNTVLLLADHVAGQNSHREL
;
A
#
# COMPACT_ATOMS: atom_id res chain seq x y z
N MET A 1 39.12 46.03 30.06
CA MET A 1 37.83 46.60 30.49
C MET A 1 36.94 46.65 29.24
N ASN A 2 35.95 45.79 28.99
CA ASN A 2 35.32 44.73 29.76
C ASN A 2 34.94 43.57 28.82
N GLU A 3 35.06 42.35 29.36
CA GLU A 3 34.45 41.10 28.92
C GLU A 3 32.95 41.04 29.28
N ALA A 4 32.29 40.01 28.73
CA ALA A 4 30.99 39.43 29.11
C ALA A 4 29.74 40.12 28.50
N ASP A 5 28.69 39.42 28.03
CA ASP A 5 28.16 38.11 28.43
C ASP A 5 27.64 37.29 27.23
N VAL A 6 28.01 36.01 27.22
CA VAL A 6 27.31 34.88 26.59
C VAL A 6 26.45 34.29 27.70
N ASP A 7 25.16 34.04 27.41
CA ASP A 7 24.19 33.14 28.10
C ASP A 7 22.79 33.70 27.77
N GLN A 8 21.70 32.99 27.50
CA GLN A 8 21.35 31.58 27.57
C GLN A 8 19.90 31.50 27.03
N PHE A 9 19.63 30.71 26.00
CA PHE A 9 18.25 30.39 25.60
C PHE A 9 17.99 28.97 26.08
N ASP A 10 17.55 28.88 27.33
CA ASP A 10 17.02 27.65 27.91
C ASP A 10 15.62 27.34 27.35
N ASP A 11 15.34 26.05 27.39
CA ASP A 11 14.19 25.32 26.91
C ASP A 11 12.82 25.85 27.36
N ASP A 12 11.88 25.94 26.41
CA ASP A 12 10.43 25.84 26.66
C ASP A 12 9.83 24.92 25.58
N PHE A 13 10.06 23.62 25.71
CA PHE A 13 9.43 22.56 24.91
C PHE A 13 8.61 21.64 25.83
N GLU A 14 7.55 22.17 26.43
CA GLU A 14 6.43 21.46 27.07
C GLU A 14 5.24 22.44 26.90
N ASP A 15 4.11 22.17 26.27
CA ASP A 15 3.16 21.08 26.44
C ASP A 15 2.13 21.18 25.29
N ASP A 16 1.94 20.13 24.49
CA ASP A 16 0.71 19.97 23.68
C ASP A 16 0.48 18.49 23.32
N GLU A 17 0.56 17.61 24.33
CA GLU A 17 0.18 16.20 24.20
C GLU A 17 -1.15 15.90 24.91
N LYS A 18 -2.23 16.62 24.54
CA LYS A 18 -3.53 16.43 25.18
C LYS A 18 -4.72 16.47 24.22
N LEU A 19 -4.88 15.43 23.39
CA LEU A 19 -6.22 15.02 22.94
C LEU A 19 -6.31 13.59 22.38
N MET A 20 -6.15 12.56 23.21
CA MET A 20 -6.59 11.18 22.87
C MET A 20 -7.22 10.52 24.11
N GLN A 21 -8.46 10.86 24.44
CA GLN A 21 -9.23 10.15 25.47
C GLN A 21 -10.68 9.90 25.04
N ALA A 22 -10.95 8.64 24.66
CA ALA A 22 -12.21 7.89 24.75
C ALA A 22 -12.02 6.60 23.92
N ASP A 23 -12.37 5.38 24.28
CA ASP A 23 -12.94 4.77 25.48
C ASP A 23 -12.55 3.28 25.40
N ARG A 24 -11.95 2.73 26.46
CA ARG A 24 -11.65 1.30 26.58
C ARG A 24 -12.75 0.65 27.43
N PRO A 25 -13.61 -0.22 26.88
CA PRO A 25 -14.38 -1.11 27.73
C PRO A 25 -13.57 -2.35 28.10
N SER A 26 -13.36 -2.51 29.40
CA SER A 26 -12.80 -3.70 30.05
C SER A 26 -13.88 -4.69 30.50
N VAL A 27 -13.47 -5.95 30.69
CA VAL A 27 -14.13 -7.06 31.43
C VAL A 27 -15.13 -7.85 30.56
N ILE A 28 -15.02 -9.17 30.37
CA ILE A 28 -15.29 -10.24 31.36
C ILE A 28 -14.46 -11.51 31.07
N HIS A 29 -13.75 -11.95 32.12
CA HIS A 29 -13.15 -13.28 32.27
C HIS A 29 -14.27 -14.35 32.37
N ARG A 30 -14.31 -15.31 31.44
CA ARG A 30 -15.11 -16.54 31.61
C ARG A 30 -14.19 -17.75 31.63
N THR A 31 -13.81 -18.16 32.84
CA THR A 31 -13.23 -19.47 33.11
C THR A 31 -14.25 -20.56 32.80
N ARG A 32 -13.95 -21.45 31.84
CA ARG A 32 -14.67 -22.71 31.67
C ARG A 32 -13.76 -23.86 32.08
N HIS A 33 -14.11 -24.48 33.21
CA HIS A 33 -13.44 -25.68 33.71
C HIS A 33 -13.65 -26.89 32.79
N PHE A 34 -12.62 -27.71 32.84
CA PHE A 34 -12.33 -28.97 32.18
C PHE A 34 -13.44 -30.04 32.31
N ARG A 35 -13.79 -30.71 31.20
CA ARG A 35 -14.36 -32.07 31.23
C ARG A 35 -13.56 -32.95 30.28
N GLN A 36 -12.66 -33.76 30.85
CA GLN A 36 -12.01 -34.87 30.15
C GLN A 36 -13.06 -35.90 29.71
N ARG A 37 -13.04 -36.30 28.44
CA ARG A 37 -13.53 -37.62 28.02
C ARG A 37 -12.46 -38.32 27.20
N LYS A 38 -11.78 -39.24 27.89
CA LYS A 38 -10.84 -40.24 27.37
C LYS A 38 -11.62 -41.28 26.56
N ARG A 39 -11.33 -41.47 25.28
CA ARG A 39 -11.51 -42.77 24.59
C ARG A 39 -10.63 -42.83 23.34
N ARG A 40 -9.55 -43.62 23.48
CA ARG A 40 -8.74 -44.13 22.38
C ARG A 40 -9.63 -44.87 21.38
N LYS A 41 -9.49 -44.56 20.10
CA LYS A 41 -9.55 -45.55 19.02
C LYS A 41 -8.53 -45.15 17.97
N GLU A 42 -7.45 -45.91 18.00
CA GLU A 42 -6.47 -46.03 16.93
C GLU A 42 -7.22 -46.38 15.64
N LEU A 43 -7.12 -45.51 14.64
CA LEU A 43 -7.51 -45.85 13.26
C LEU A 43 -6.36 -45.40 12.38
N THR A 44 -5.44 -46.33 12.19
CA THR A 44 -4.35 -46.28 11.22
C THR A 44 -4.97 -46.10 9.84
N LEU A 45 -4.93 -44.89 9.29
CA LEU A 45 -5.29 -44.62 7.90
C LEU A 45 -4.00 -44.47 7.08
N PRO A 46 -3.87 -45.21 5.96
CA PRO A 46 -2.62 -45.33 5.23
C PRO A 46 -2.22 -44.00 4.60
N VAL A 47 -0.92 -43.73 4.63
CA VAL A 47 -0.24 -42.63 3.92
C VAL A 47 -0.38 -42.89 2.42
N ALA A 48 -1.47 -42.43 1.81
CA ALA A 48 -1.59 -42.41 0.36
C ALA A 48 -2.61 -41.34 -0.08
N LEU A 49 -2.10 -40.39 -0.86
CA LEU A 49 -2.83 -39.49 -1.76
C LEU A 49 -3.83 -38.53 -1.10
N VAL A 50 -3.32 -37.42 -0.58
CA VAL A 50 -3.96 -36.14 -0.85
C VAL A 50 -3.05 -35.42 -1.83
N ILE A 51 -3.42 -35.55 -3.09
CA ILE A 51 -2.90 -34.76 -4.21
C ILE A 51 -2.93 -33.30 -3.77
N ILE A 52 -1.78 -32.63 -3.86
CA ILE A 52 -1.66 -31.18 -3.75
C ILE A 52 -2.43 -30.63 -4.96
N SER A 53 -3.74 -30.44 -4.81
CA SER A 53 -4.48 -29.56 -5.69
C SER A 53 -3.96 -28.16 -5.40
N PRO A 54 -3.34 -27.44 -6.36
CA PRO A 54 -3.18 -26.01 -6.17
C PRO A 54 -4.59 -25.47 -5.96
N LEU A 55 -4.81 -24.82 -4.81
CA LEU A 55 -5.97 -23.96 -4.62
C LEU A 55 -6.09 -23.13 -5.92
N PRO A 56 -7.26 -23.04 -6.55
CA PRO A 56 -7.45 -22.00 -7.54
C PRO A 56 -7.14 -20.69 -6.81
N GLU A 57 -6.09 -20.01 -7.24
CA GLU A 57 -5.90 -18.62 -6.88
C GLU A 57 -7.26 -17.95 -7.11
N LEU A 58 -7.78 -17.30 -6.07
CA LEU A 58 -8.97 -16.46 -6.18
C LEU A 58 -8.48 -15.04 -6.51
N PRO A 59 -8.23 -14.64 -7.77
CA PRO A 59 -8.04 -13.24 -8.08
C PRO A 59 -9.42 -12.65 -8.37
N VAL A 60 -10.26 -12.35 -7.37
CA VAL A 60 -11.40 -11.45 -7.67
C VAL A 60 -12.05 -10.73 -6.50
N LEU A 61 -11.71 -10.99 -5.23
CA LEU A 61 -12.39 -10.25 -4.15
C LEU A 61 -11.88 -8.81 -3.93
N GLN A 62 -10.87 -8.36 -4.68
CA GLN A 62 -10.37 -6.98 -4.62
C GLN A 62 -10.97 -6.06 -5.71
N HIS A 63 -11.86 -6.59 -6.56
CA HIS A 63 -12.48 -5.86 -7.67
C HIS A 63 -13.87 -5.27 -7.37
N ILE A 64 -14.40 -5.43 -6.15
CA ILE A 64 -15.78 -5.00 -5.83
C ILE A 64 -15.84 -3.58 -5.24
N TYR A 65 -14.72 -3.04 -4.75
CA TYR A 65 -14.65 -1.68 -4.17
C TYR A 65 -13.54 -0.82 -4.79
N GLY A 66 -13.01 -1.21 -5.95
CA GLY A 66 -11.85 -0.56 -6.56
C GLY A 66 -11.98 -0.50 -8.08
N CYS A 67 -11.41 0.55 -8.65
CA CYS A 67 -11.29 0.69 -10.09
C CYS A 67 -10.54 -0.51 -10.68
N GLY A 68 -11.19 -1.25 -11.58
CA GLY A 68 -10.56 -2.33 -12.32
C GLY A 68 -9.57 -1.81 -13.37
N ALA A 69 -8.88 -2.72 -14.05
CA ALA A 69 -8.08 -2.33 -15.22
C ALA A 69 -8.97 -1.68 -16.30
N SER A 70 -8.46 -0.62 -16.94
CA SER A 70 -9.08 0.05 -18.08
C SER A 70 -9.25 -0.92 -19.24
N ARG A 71 -10.04 -0.54 -20.26
CA ARG A 71 -10.24 -1.33 -21.49
C ARG A 71 -8.94 -1.70 -22.19
N HIS A 72 -7.88 -0.93 -21.96
CA HIS A 72 -6.55 -1.13 -22.50
C HIS A 72 -5.58 -1.84 -21.53
N GLY A 73 -6.06 -2.34 -20.38
CA GLY A 73 -5.25 -3.01 -19.38
C GLY A 73 -4.52 -2.08 -18.40
N TYR A 74 -4.68 -0.76 -18.51
CA TYR A 74 -4.07 0.20 -17.59
C TYR A 74 -4.74 0.15 -16.22
N GLN A 75 -3.95 0.14 -15.15
CA GLN A 75 -4.48 0.25 -13.80
C GLN A 75 -5.15 1.62 -13.60
N GLN A 76 -6.36 1.61 -13.07
CA GLN A 76 -7.13 2.82 -12.77
C GLN A 76 -7.09 3.12 -11.28
N MET A 77 -7.25 4.40 -10.94
CA MET A 77 -7.28 4.93 -9.58
C MET A 77 -8.66 5.53 -9.31
N LEU A 78 -9.16 5.33 -8.09
CA LEU A 78 -10.46 5.85 -7.67
C LEU A 78 -10.32 7.28 -7.17
N CYS A 79 -11.18 8.17 -7.67
CA CYS A 79 -11.30 9.52 -7.13
C CYS A 79 -11.84 9.47 -5.68
N PRO A 80 -11.21 10.18 -4.72
CA PRO A 80 -11.71 10.30 -3.35
C PRO A 80 -13.15 10.81 -3.25
N THR A 81 -13.47 11.84 -4.04
CA THR A 81 -14.83 12.40 -4.11
C THR A 81 -15.65 11.65 -5.15
N ARG A 82 -16.88 11.30 -4.78
CA ARG A 82 -17.88 10.74 -5.71
C ARG A 82 -18.49 11.83 -6.57
N SER A 83 -18.98 11.46 -7.75
CA SER A 83 -19.72 12.39 -8.59
C SER A 83 -21.04 12.84 -7.94
N SER A 84 -21.65 13.89 -8.47
CA SER A 84 -22.96 14.43 -8.05
C SER A 84 -24.08 13.37 -8.03
N HIS A 85 -23.96 12.34 -8.87
CA HIS A 85 -24.89 11.21 -8.94
C HIS A 85 -24.44 10.00 -8.09
N HIS A 86 -23.50 10.17 -7.16
CA HIS A 86 -22.96 9.14 -6.26
C HIS A 86 -22.31 7.93 -6.94
N TYR A 87 -21.90 8.04 -8.20
CA TYR A 87 -21.05 7.02 -8.81
C TYR A 87 -19.58 7.25 -8.48
N ASP A 88 -18.86 6.14 -8.38
CA ASP A 88 -17.42 6.09 -8.23
C ASP A 88 -16.76 6.46 -9.57
N VAL A 89 -15.80 7.39 -9.54
CA VAL A 89 -15.08 7.88 -10.74
C VAL A 89 -13.68 7.31 -10.73
N CYS A 90 -13.27 6.74 -11.86
CA CYS A 90 -11.96 6.13 -12.03
C CYS A 90 -11.18 6.88 -13.11
N ILE A 91 -9.91 7.18 -12.82
CA ILE A 91 -8.99 7.85 -13.74
C ILE A 91 -7.76 6.97 -13.98
N THR A 92 -7.07 7.17 -15.10
CA THR A 92 -5.81 6.48 -15.37
C THR A 92 -4.60 7.26 -14.83
N SER A 93 -3.40 6.68 -14.94
CA SER A 93 -2.17 7.35 -14.49
C SER A 93 -1.72 8.51 -15.41
N GLU A 94 -2.25 8.52 -16.63
CA GLU A 94 -2.00 9.56 -17.63
C GLU A 94 -2.85 10.80 -17.39
N GLN A 95 -4.04 10.60 -16.81
CA GLN A 95 -5.01 11.62 -16.42
C GLN A 95 -4.65 12.32 -15.10
N LEU A 96 -3.69 11.80 -14.34
CA LEU A 96 -3.30 12.41 -13.07
C LEU A 96 -2.30 13.54 -13.32
N CYS A 97 -2.63 14.75 -12.88
CA CYS A 97 -1.79 15.95 -12.99
C CYS A 97 -1.53 16.38 -14.44
N ASP A 98 -2.55 16.29 -15.30
CA ASP A 98 -2.50 16.60 -16.74
C ASP A 98 -3.07 17.99 -17.09
N ASP A 99 -3.30 18.83 -16.08
CA ASP A 99 -3.89 20.17 -16.17
C ASP A 99 -5.40 20.15 -16.54
N THR A 100 -6.04 18.97 -16.57
CA THR A 100 -7.48 18.81 -16.79
C THR A 100 -8.12 18.12 -15.56
N PRO A 101 -9.14 18.73 -14.92
CA PRO A 101 -9.81 18.08 -13.81
C PRO A 101 -10.70 16.93 -14.30
N ASP A 102 -10.24 15.70 -14.05
CA ASP A 102 -10.95 14.46 -14.35
C ASP A 102 -11.74 13.94 -13.14
N CYS A 103 -11.26 14.19 -11.92
CA CYS A 103 -12.04 13.88 -10.72
C CYS A 103 -13.11 14.96 -10.44
N PRO A 104 -14.27 14.58 -9.87
CA PRO A 104 -15.40 15.51 -9.67
C PRO A 104 -15.09 16.67 -8.72
N GLY A 105 -14.12 16.52 -7.80
CA GLY A 105 -13.62 17.62 -6.96
C GLY A 105 -12.25 18.16 -7.37
N GLY A 106 -11.71 17.77 -8.53
CA GLY A 106 -10.40 18.22 -9.01
C GLY A 106 -9.23 17.79 -8.11
N GLU A 107 -9.41 16.71 -7.35
CA GLU A 107 -8.40 16.16 -6.43
C GLU A 107 -7.11 15.75 -7.15
N ASP A 108 -7.27 15.30 -8.39
CA ASP A 108 -6.24 14.87 -9.33
C ASP A 108 -5.31 16.01 -9.74
N GLU A 109 -5.80 17.24 -9.73
CA GLU A 109 -5.06 18.45 -10.10
C GLU A 109 -4.63 19.29 -8.88
N ASN A 110 -4.60 18.69 -7.68
CA ASN A 110 -4.16 19.40 -6.48
C ASN A 110 -2.67 19.80 -6.59
N PRO A 111 -2.31 21.11 -6.50
CA PRO A 111 -0.94 21.57 -6.73
C PRO A 111 0.10 20.96 -5.78
N SER A 112 -0.28 20.72 -4.53
CA SER A 112 0.63 20.16 -3.52
C SER A 112 0.95 18.70 -3.83
N ASN A 113 -0.04 17.94 -4.29
CA ASN A 113 0.13 16.54 -4.66
C ASN A 113 0.87 16.41 -6.00
N CYS A 114 0.52 17.25 -6.98
CA CYS A 114 1.11 17.22 -8.31
C CYS A 114 2.60 17.58 -8.33
N LEU A 115 3.07 18.46 -7.43
CA LEU A 115 4.48 18.80 -7.31
C LEU A 115 5.35 17.56 -7.06
N PHE A 116 4.94 16.71 -6.11
CA PHE A 116 5.65 15.47 -5.80
C PHE A 116 5.44 14.43 -6.89
N TYR A 117 4.22 14.27 -7.39
CA TYR A 117 3.91 13.29 -8.42
C TYR A 117 4.73 13.50 -9.70
N LYS A 118 4.73 14.72 -10.26
CA LYS A 118 5.49 15.04 -11.49
C LYS A 118 6.98 14.75 -11.30
N SER A 119 7.54 15.16 -10.16
CA SER A 119 8.95 14.94 -9.83
C SER A 119 9.30 13.46 -9.70
N ILE A 120 8.51 12.69 -8.95
CA ILE A 120 8.73 11.25 -8.72
C ILE A 120 8.53 10.45 -10.02
N LYS A 121 7.50 10.77 -10.81
CA LYS A 121 7.21 10.11 -12.09
C LYS A 121 8.39 10.21 -13.05
N GLU A 122 8.99 11.40 -13.16
CA GLU A 122 10.15 11.60 -14.02
C GLU A 122 11.39 10.84 -13.52
N GLN A 123 11.65 10.87 -12.21
CA GLN A 123 12.78 10.11 -11.63
C GLN A 123 12.61 8.60 -11.80
N LEU A 124 11.40 8.06 -11.57
CA LEU A 124 11.11 6.65 -11.77
C LEU A 124 11.28 6.22 -13.23
N LYS A 125 10.87 7.07 -14.18
CA LYS A 125 11.08 6.81 -15.61
C LYS A 125 12.57 6.69 -15.94
N HIS A 126 13.41 7.58 -15.39
CA HIS A 126 14.86 7.51 -15.59
C HIS A 126 15.47 6.25 -14.99
N ILE A 127 15.08 5.90 -13.76
CA ILE A 127 15.53 4.67 -13.09
C ILE A 127 15.13 3.44 -13.90
N TYR A 128 13.87 3.36 -14.33
CA TYR A 128 13.36 2.25 -15.12
C TYR A 128 14.16 2.04 -16.41
N ASN A 129 14.38 3.12 -17.16
CA ASN A 129 15.16 3.06 -18.39
C ASN A 129 16.60 2.62 -18.14
N THR A 130 17.21 3.10 -17.06
CA THR A 130 18.58 2.71 -16.67
C THR A 130 18.64 1.22 -16.32
N VAL A 131 17.68 0.73 -15.52
CA VAL A 131 17.60 -0.69 -15.14
C VAL A 131 17.39 -1.57 -16.37
N LEU A 132 16.54 -1.15 -17.31
CA LEU A 132 16.31 -1.88 -18.55
C LEU A 132 17.60 -2.02 -19.38
N LEU A 133 18.34 -0.92 -19.56
CA LEU A 133 19.63 -0.94 -20.26
C LEU A 133 20.66 -1.84 -19.57
N LEU A 134 20.72 -1.80 -18.23
CA LEU A 134 21.62 -2.68 -17.46
C LEU A 134 21.23 -4.16 -17.60
N ALA A 135 19.93 -4.47 -17.56
CA ALA A 135 19.45 -5.84 -17.74
C ALA A 135 19.85 -6.40 -19.11
N ASP A 136 19.69 -5.61 -20.16
CA ASP A 136 20.09 -5.99 -21.53
C ASP A 136 21.60 -6.22 -21.64
N HIS A 137 22.41 -5.37 -21.00
CA HIS A 137 23.87 -5.52 -20.98
C HIS A 137 24.30 -6.81 -20.25
N VAL A 138 23.68 -7.14 -19.11
CA VAL A 138 23.99 -8.37 -18.37
C VAL A 138 23.54 -9.61 -19.14
N ALA A 139 22.36 -9.57 -19.76
CA ALA A 139 21.88 -10.66 -20.60
C ALA A 139 22.81 -10.89 -21.82
N GLY A 140 23.28 -9.81 -22.45
CA GLY A 140 24.22 -9.87 -23.56
C GLY A 140 25.62 -10.36 -23.16
N GLN A 141 26.14 -9.96 -22.00
CA GLN A 141 27.45 -10.41 -21.50
C GLN A 141 27.48 -11.89 -21.09
N ASN A 142 26.38 -12.43 -20.54
CA ASN A 142 26.28 -13.86 -20.26
C ASN A 142 26.39 -14.69 -21.55
N SER A 143 25.86 -14.20 -22.67
CA SER A 143 25.96 -14.90 -23.96
C SER A 143 27.37 -14.89 -24.57
N HIS A 144 28.26 -14.00 -24.12
CA HIS A 144 29.62 -13.84 -24.65
C HIS A 144 30.71 -14.43 -23.74
N ARG A 145 30.34 -14.91 -22.53
CA ARG A 145 31.23 -15.61 -21.58
C ARG A 145 31.13 -17.14 -21.63
N GLU A 146 30.21 -17.69 -22.43
CA GLU A 146 30.02 -19.14 -22.63
C GLU A 146 30.66 -19.69 -23.93
N LEU A 147 31.57 -18.95 -24.56
CA LEU A 147 32.40 -19.35 -25.71
C LEU A 147 33.89 -19.29 -25.34
#